data_AF-A0A7C9E8Y1-F1
#
_entry.id   AF-A0A7C9E8Y1-F1
#
_cell.length_a   1.000
_cell.length_b   1.000
_cell.length_c   1.000
_cell.angle_alpha   90.00
_cell.angle_beta   90.00
_cell.angle_gamma   90.00
#
_symmetry.space_group_name_H-M   'P 1'
#
loop_
_entity.id
_entity.type
_entity.pdbx_description
1 polymer ?
#
loop_
_entity_poly.entity_id
_entity_poly.type
_entity_poly.pdbx_seq_one_letter_code
_entity_poly.pdbx_strand_id
1 'polypeptide(L)'
;SMLYLNLSGCEELQEIPGELGGLEKLLALNLNFCRGLQKLPGNIGKLTNLHSLDLERCSRLQELPSSISKCVNLRHLRLQDCWQLKHMPLGLGNLTHLQTLDYVVARGQ
;
A
#
# COMPACT_ATOMS: atom_id res chain seq x y z
N SER A 1 20.09 -3.33 10.43
CA SER A 1 18.85 -4.11 10.63
C SER A 1 17.83 -3.66 9.59
N MET A 2 17.21 -4.61 8.90
CA MET A 2 16.13 -4.33 7.95
C MET A 2 14.84 -4.11 8.76
N LEU A 3 14.20 -2.95 8.62
CA LEU A 3 12.95 -2.66 9.34
C LEU A 3 11.78 -3.18 8.50
N TYR A 4 11.15 -4.25 8.98
CA TYR A 4 9.97 -4.88 8.39
C TYR A 4 8.82 -4.81 9.39
N LEU A 5 7.65 -4.38 8.94
CA LEU A 5 6.43 -4.37 9.72
C LEU A 5 5.44 -5.36 9.10
N ASN A 6 5.08 -6.39 9.87
CA ASN A 6 4.07 -7.36 9.48
C ASN A 6 2.78 -7.14 10.27
N LEU A 7 1.71 -6.83 9.55
CA LEU A 7 0.35 -6.72 10.06
C LEU A 7 -0.59 -7.65 9.29
N SER A 8 -0.04 -8.64 8.58
CA SER A 8 -0.84 -9.57 7.79
C SER A 8 -1.85 -10.33 8.65
N GLY A 9 -3.06 -10.51 8.12
CA GLY A 9 -4.14 -11.21 8.81
C GLY A 9 -4.84 -10.41 9.91
N CYS A 10 -4.56 -9.11 10.06
CA CYS A 10 -5.35 -8.24 10.93
C CYS A 10 -6.72 -7.92 10.28
N GLU A 11 -7.63 -8.89 10.26
CA GLU A 11 -8.91 -8.80 9.55
C GLU A 11 -9.82 -7.66 10.04
N GLU A 12 -9.71 -7.27 11.32
CA GLU A 12 -10.49 -6.18 11.91
C GLU A 12 -9.86 -4.79 11.75
N LEU A 13 -8.64 -4.71 11.21
CA LEU A 13 -7.91 -3.45 11.05
C LEU A 13 -8.56 -2.59 9.98
N GLN A 14 -9.26 -1.53 10.39
CA GLN A 14 -10.01 -0.67 9.46
C GLN A 14 -9.14 0.44 8.84
N GLU A 15 -8.17 0.94 9.61
CA GLU A 15 -7.27 1.99 9.19
C GLU A 15 -5.89 1.80 9.81
N ILE A 16 -4.87 2.32 9.12
CA ILE A 16 -3.51 2.40 9.67
C ILE A 16 -3.30 3.80 10.27
N PRO A 17 -2.81 3.90 11.52
CA PRO A 17 -2.54 5.18 12.16
C PRO A 17 -1.54 6.02 11.36
N GLY A 18 -1.70 7.35 11.42
CA GLY A 18 -0.81 8.29 10.71
C GLY A 18 0.64 8.22 11.20
N GLU A 19 0.86 7.73 12.41
CA GLU A 19 2.15 7.49 13.03
C GLU A 19 3.02 6.53 12.20
N LEU A 20 2.42 5.69 11.34
CA LEU A 20 3.16 4.86 10.38
C LEU A 20 4.15 5.69 9.55
N GLY A 21 3.78 6.92 9.18
CA GLY A 21 4.64 7.82 8.40
C GLY A 21 5.92 8.27 9.14
N GLY A 22 6.05 8.01 10.44
CA GLY A 22 7.28 8.24 11.20
C GLY A 22 8.31 7.09 11.07
N LEU A 23 7.93 5.97 10.45
CA LEU A 23 8.82 4.83 10.23
C LEU A 23 9.67 5.01 8.95
N GLU A 24 10.39 6.13 8.83
CA GLU A 24 11.10 6.52 7.60
C GLU A 24 12.14 5.49 7.11
N LYS A 25 12.63 4.63 8.01
CA LYS A 25 13.57 3.54 7.72
C LYS A 25 12.89 2.22 7.32
N LEU A 26 11.56 2.18 7.25
CA LEU A 26 10.80 0.99 6.91
C LEU A 26 11.10 0.57 5.48
N LEU A 27 11.51 -0.69 5.30
CA LEU A 27 11.86 -1.26 4.00
C LEU A 27 10.72 -2.11 3.45
N ALA A 28 9.91 -2.73 4.30
CA ALA A 28 8.76 -3.52 3.87
C ALA A 28 7.59 -3.42 4.86
N LEU A 29 6.40 -3.27 4.30
CA LEU A 29 5.12 -3.24 5.01
C LEU A 29 4.22 -4.35 4.44
N ASN A 30 3.86 -5.30 5.28
CA ASN A 30 2.95 -6.37 4.91
C ASN A 30 1.59 -6.17 5.60
N LEU A 31 0.56 -5.94 4.79
CA LEU A 31 -0.85 -5.79 5.16
C LEU A 31 -1.72 -6.85 4.48
N ASN A 32 -1.11 -7.92 3.96
CA ASN A 32 -1.80 -9.00 3.27
C ASN A 32 -2.93 -9.55 4.14
N PHE A 33 -4.11 -9.79 3.57
CA PHE A 33 -5.27 -10.34 4.26
C PHE A 33 -5.90 -9.43 5.34
N CYS A 34 -5.59 -8.14 5.35
CA CYS A 34 -6.31 -7.16 6.20
C CYS A 34 -7.66 -6.79 5.57
N ARG A 35 -8.62 -7.71 5.64
CA ARG A 35 -9.94 -7.58 4.98
C ARG A 35 -10.76 -6.38 5.44
N GLY A 36 -10.56 -5.91 6.67
CA GLY A 36 -11.21 -4.72 7.22
C GLY A 36 -10.64 -3.41 6.71
N LEU A 37 -9.44 -3.41 6.11
CA LEU A 37 -8.69 -2.20 5.78
C LEU A 37 -9.38 -1.44 4.67
N GLN A 38 -9.76 -0.19 4.95
CA GLN A 38 -10.49 0.66 3.99
C GLN A 38 -9.60 1.70 3.32
N LYS A 39 -8.58 2.19 4.04
CA LYS A 39 -7.69 3.28 3.60
C LYS A 39 -6.30 3.15 4.23
N LEU A 40 -5.30 3.66 3.50
CA LEU A 40 -3.97 3.93 4.04
C LEU A 40 -3.88 5.39 4.52
N PRO A 41 -2.97 5.73 5.45
CA PRO A 41 -2.81 7.10 5.90
C PRO A 41 -2.26 7.97 4.77
N GLY A 42 -2.77 9.19 4.67
CA GLY A 42 -2.38 10.13 3.61
C GLY A 42 -0.90 10.52 3.62
N ASN A 43 -0.16 10.21 4.70
CA ASN A 43 1.27 10.47 4.83
C ASN A 43 2.15 9.24 4.54
N ILE A 44 1.61 8.15 3.94
CA ILE A 44 2.41 6.97 3.57
C ILE A 44 3.61 7.31 2.67
N GLY A 45 3.51 8.39 1.89
CA GLY A 45 4.61 8.93 1.09
C GLY A 45 5.85 9.39 1.87
N LYS A 46 5.80 9.45 3.21
CA LYS A 46 6.99 9.65 4.05
C LYS A 46 7.89 8.42 4.12
N LEU A 47 7.37 7.25 3.77
CA LEU A 47 8.12 5.99 3.72
C LEU A 47 8.98 5.92 2.45
N THR A 48 9.88 6.89 2.27
CA THR A 48 10.70 7.03 1.06
C THR A 48 11.66 5.86 0.84
N ASN A 49 12.00 5.11 1.90
CA ASN A 49 12.82 3.90 1.84
C ASN A 49 12.01 2.62 1.60
N LEU A 50 10.69 2.68 1.49
CA LEU A 50 9.86 1.49 1.33
C LEU A 50 10.14 0.80 -0.01
N HIS A 51 10.51 -0.47 0.03
CA HIS A 51 10.77 -1.30 -1.15
C HIS A 51 9.59 -2.21 -1.49
N SER A 52 8.84 -2.67 -0.48
CA SER A 52 7.70 -3.57 -0.67
C SER A 52 6.50 -3.11 0.14
N LEU A 53 5.36 -3.00 -0.53
CA LEU A 53 4.05 -2.82 0.06
C LEU A 53 3.14 -3.95 -0.42
N ASP A 54 2.75 -4.82 0.51
CA ASP A 54 1.84 -5.92 0.24
C ASP A 54 0.46 -5.60 0.81
N LEU A 55 -0.53 -5.46 -0.06
CA LEU A 55 -1.93 -5.19 0.26
C LEU A 55 -2.84 -6.27 -0.31
N GLU A 56 -2.32 -7.42 -0.71
CA GLU A 56 -3.17 -8.44 -1.33
C GLU A 56 -4.29 -8.85 -0.37
N ARG A 57 -5.47 -9.14 -0.94
CA ARG A 57 -6.67 -9.58 -0.19
C ARG A 57 -7.19 -8.56 0.81
N CYS A 58 -6.78 -7.29 0.72
CA CYS A 58 -7.43 -6.15 1.37
C CYS A 58 -8.72 -5.79 0.60
N SER A 59 -9.72 -6.67 0.66
CA SER A 59 -10.91 -6.61 -0.20
C SER A 59 -11.77 -5.35 -0.03
N ARG A 60 -11.66 -4.65 1.12
CA ARG A 60 -12.37 -3.41 1.42
C ARG A 60 -11.57 -2.13 1.17
N LEU A 61 -10.33 -2.25 0.68
CA LEU A 61 -9.49 -1.09 0.36
C LEU A 61 -10.10 -0.33 -0.82
N GLN A 62 -10.46 0.94 -0.61
CA GLN A 62 -11.22 1.72 -1.60
C GLN A 62 -10.31 2.55 -2.51
N GLU A 63 -9.22 3.07 -1.96
CA GLU A 63 -8.27 3.93 -2.65
C GLU A 63 -6.86 3.80 -2.08
N LEU A 64 -5.87 4.15 -2.91
CA LEU A 64 -4.51 4.42 -2.46
C LEU A 64 -4.32 5.95 -2.40
N PRO A 65 -3.69 6.48 -1.34
CA PRO A 65 -3.42 7.91 -1.24
C PRO A 65 -2.46 8.34 -2.35
N SER A 66 -2.67 9.53 -2.93
CA SER A 66 -1.81 10.09 -3.98
C SER A 66 -0.35 10.23 -3.53
N SER A 67 -0.10 10.38 -2.23
CA SER A 67 1.25 10.45 -1.66
C SER A 67 2.08 9.18 -1.85
N ILE A 68 1.48 8.04 -2.20
CA ILE A 68 2.22 6.81 -2.52
C ILE A 68 3.24 7.03 -3.64
N SER A 69 3.01 7.99 -4.55
CA SER A 69 3.96 8.38 -5.60
C SER A 69 5.29 8.93 -5.07
N LYS A 70 5.38 9.24 -3.77
CA LYS A 70 6.59 9.70 -3.09
C LYS A 70 7.43 8.56 -2.51
N CYS A 71 6.91 7.33 -2.51
CA CYS A 71 7.68 6.13 -2.16
C CYS A 71 8.61 5.73 -3.32
N VAL A 72 9.54 6.60 -3.70
CA VAL A 72 10.34 6.51 -4.94
C VAL A 72 11.22 5.25 -5.05
N ASN A 73 11.48 4.57 -3.92
CA ASN A 73 12.23 3.31 -3.86
C ASN A 73 11.33 2.07 -3.90
N LEU A 74 10.01 2.22 -4.05
CA LEU A 74 9.06 1.11 -4.07
C LEU A 74 9.31 0.24 -5.30
N ARG A 75 9.55 -1.04 -5.07
CA ARG A 75 9.79 -2.06 -6.11
C ARG A 75 8.61 -2.98 -6.28
N HIS A 76 7.90 -3.28 -5.20
CA HIS A 76 6.75 -4.17 -5.23
C HIS A 76 5.54 -3.49 -4.58
N LEU A 77 4.51 -3.28 -5.39
CA LEU A 77 3.18 -2.89 -4.94
C LEU A 77 2.21 -4.02 -5.30
N ARG A 78 1.85 -4.84 -4.30
CA ARG A 78 0.95 -5.99 -4.51
C ARG A 78 -0.48 -5.62 -4.12
N LEU A 79 -1.42 -5.87 -5.03
CA LEU A 79 -2.81 -5.40 -4.95
C LEU A 79 -3.82 -6.48 -5.39
N GLN A 80 -3.39 -7.74 -5.51
CA GLN A 80 -4.30 -8.83 -5.87
C GLN A 80 -5.46 -8.91 -4.88
N ASP A 81 -6.66 -9.20 -5.37
CA ASP A 81 -7.88 -9.30 -4.57
C ASP A 81 -8.30 -8.05 -3.77
N CYS A 82 -7.80 -6.86 -4.14
CA CYS A 82 -8.32 -5.57 -3.66
C CYS A 82 -9.60 -5.17 -4.41
N TRP A 83 -10.69 -5.93 -4.23
CA TRP A 83 -11.89 -5.82 -5.09
C TRP A 83 -12.64 -4.49 -5.02
N GLN A 84 -12.51 -3.71 -3.93
CA GLN A 84 -13.12 -2.38 -3.81
C GLN A 84 -12.24 -1.24 -4.32
N LEU A 85 -10.99 -1.50 -4.73
CA LEU A 85 -10.08 -0.49 -5.22
C LEU A 85 -10.48 -0.09 -6.65
N LYS A 86 -10.98 1.14 -6.82
CA LYS A 86 -11.58 1.58 -8.10
C LYS A 86 -10.59 2.24 -9.04
N HIS A 87 -9.62 2.96 -8.49
CA HIS A 87 -8.70 3.78 -9.25
C HIS A 87 -7.27 3.64 -8.71
N MET A 88 -6.33 3.72 -9.62
CA MET A 88 -4.93 3.89 -9.27
C MET A 88 -4.62 5.37 -9.03
N PRO A 89 -3.80 5.72 -8.03
CA PRO A 89 -3.49 7.10 -7.72
C PRO A 89 -2.69 7.77 -8.83
N LEU A 90 -2.88 9.07 -8.99
CA LEU A 90 -2.06 9.89 -9.88
C LEU A 90 -0.58 9.82 -9.49
N GLY A 91 0.31 9.91 -10.47
CA GLY A 91 1.75 9.98 -10.23
C GLY A 91 2.44 8.63 -10.02
N LEU A 92 1.78 7.49 -10.23
CA LEU A 92 2.45 6.18 -10.23
C LEU A 92 3.64 6.09 -11.21
N GLY A 93 3.61 6.87 -12.29
CA GLY A 93 4.76 7.00 -13.21
C GLY A 93 6.04 7.53 -12.55
N ASN A 94 5.95 8.13 -11.35
CA ASN A 94 7.11 8.57 -10.57
C ASN A 94 7.80 7.40 -9.83
N LEU A 95 7.15 6.24 -9.73
CA LEU A 95 7.73 5.05 -9.11
C LEU A 95 8.66 4.35 -10.10
N THR A 96 9.76 5.01 -10.44
CA THR A 96 10.70 4.55 -11.48
C THR A 96 11.44 3.25 -11.13
N HIS A 97 11.43 2.85 -9.86
CA HIS A 97 11.98 1.57 -9.39
C HIS A 97 10.95 0.43 -9.32
N LEU A 98 9.70 0.68 -9.70
CA LEU A 98 8.63 -0.30 -9.59
C LEU A 98 8.88 -1.47 -10.56
N GLN A 99 9.00 -2.67 -10.00
CA GLN A 99 9.24 -3.91 -10.73
C GLN A 99 7.99 -4.78 -10.81
N THR A 100 7.11 -4.66 -9.80
CA THR A 100 5.85 -5.40 -9.72
C THR A 100 4.74 -4.44 -9.36
N LEU A 101 3.72 -4.42 -10.22
CA LEU A 101 2.44 -3.78 -9.99
C LEU A 101 1.36 -4.75 -10.43
N ASP A 102 0.55 -5.23 -9.50
CA ASP A 102 -0.63 -6.02 -9.89
C ASP A 102 -1.65 -5.10 -10.56
N TYR A 103 -2.21 -5.56 -11.68
CA TYR A 103 -3.31 -4.86 -12.34
C TYR A 103 -4.59 -5.06 -11.54
N VAL A 104 -5.15 -3.97 -11.03
CA VAL A 104 -6.47 -4.00 -10.40
C VAL A 104 -7.50 -3.98 -11.51
N VAL A 105 -8.22 -5.08 -11.70
CA VAL A 105 -9.37 -5.10 -12.61
C VAL A 105 -10.48 -4.29 -11.94
N ALA A 106 -10.51 -2.99 -12.22
CA ALA A 106 -11.68 -2.17 -11.92
C ALA A 106 -12.85 -2.79 -12.68
N ARG A 107 -13.72 -3.53 -11.98
CA ARG A 107 -14.99 -3.95 -12.56
C ARG A 107 -15.80 -2.68 -12.75
N GLY A 108 -15.82 -2.17 -13.98
CA GLY A 108 -16.65 -1.04 -14.37
C GLY A 108 -18.09 -1.27 -13.92
N GLN A 109 -18.66 -0.24 -13.32
CA GLN A 109 -20.10 0.00 -13.38
C GLN A 109 -20.32 1.04 -14.47
#